data_AF-A0A372G823-F1
#
_entry.id   AF-A0A372G823-F1
#
_cell.length_a   1.000
_cell.length_b   1.000
_cell.length_c   1.000
_cell.angle_alpha   90.00
_cell.angle_beta   90.00
_cell.angle_gamma   90.00
#
_symmetry.space_group_name_H-M   'P 1'
#
loop_
_entity.id
_entity.type
_entity.pdbx_description
1 polymer ?
#
loop_
_entity_poly.entity_id
_entity_poly.type
_entity_poly.pdbx_seq_one_letter_code
_entity_poly.pdbx_strand_id
1 'polypeptide(L)'
;MTELLPLTQQQLTGAIRLAVGFTMAYGSHRYDRPPQTYLARLRPMTTPELYAALARAASTPSLQTQRIRNHEIAAAHATAIKIRTIGPSSLIVLIDLQQDVTTTAGRRQRTQHLAVTTVKTGQDGWAVHDIQPANAGNAGDTDASPG
;
A
#
# COMPACT_ATOMS: atom_id res chain seq x y z
N MET A 1 -17.85 -18.99 -24.78
CA MET A 1 -16.52 -18.47 -25.12
C MET A 1 -15.77 -18.26 -23.82
N THR A 2 -14.61 -18.89 -23.66
CA THR A 2 -13.76 -18.68 -22.48
C THR A 2 -12.99 -17.38 -22.72
N GLU A 3 -13.29 -16.32 -21.96
CA GLU A 3 -12.52 -15.09 -22.02
C GLU A 3 -11.06 -15.39 -21.62
N LEU A 4 -10.10 -14.84 -22.36
CA LEU A 4 -8.66 -15.10 -22.14
C LEU A 4 -8.15 -14.49 -20.82
N LEU A 5 -8.79 -13.42 -20.36
CA LEU A 5 -8.49 -12.75 -19.09
C LEU A 5 -9.68 -12.92 -18.14
N PRO A 6 -9.41 -13.16 -16.84
CA PRO A 6 -10.47 -13.37 -15.86
C PRO A 6 -11.10 -12.04 -15.37
N LEU A 7 -10.64 -10.89 -15.89
CA LEU A 7 -11.12 -9.55 -15.58
C LEU A 7 -11.25 -8.73 -16.86
N THR A 8 -12.27 -7.85 -16.89
CA THR A 8 -12.40 -6.86 -17.97
C THR A 8 -11.33 -5.76 -17.83
N GLN A 9 -11.03 -5.04 -18.92
CA GLN A 9 -10.10 -3.91 -18.89
C GLN A 9 -10.51 -2.82 -17.88
N GLN A 10 -11.81 -2.57 -17.75
CA GLN A 10 -12.36 -1.62 -16.78
C GLN A 10 -12.10 -2.07 -15.34
N GLN A 11 -12.36 -3.35 -15.03
CA GLN A 11 -12.11 -3.92 -13.71
C GLN A 11 -10.62 -3.88 -13.37
N LEU A 12 -9.75 -4.22 -14.31
CA LEU A 12 -8.30 -4.17 -14.14
C LEU A 12 -7.81 -2.74 -13.85
N THR A 13 -8.24 -1.77 -14.66
CA THR A 13 -7.84 -0.36 -14.51
C THR A 13 -8.40 0.25 -13.22
N GLY A 14 -9.60 -0.16 -12.78
CA GLY A 14 -10.18 0.23 -11.50
C GLY A 14 -9.36 -0.26 -10.32
N ALA A 15 -9.03 -1.56 -10.30
CA ALA A 15 -8.22 -2.18 -9.24
C ALA A 15 -6.81 -1.58 -9.16
N ILE A 16 -6.14 -1.33 -10.29
CA ILE A 16 -4.82 -0.69 -10.32
C ILE A 16 -4.87 0.73 -9.76
N ARG A 17 -5.87 1.53 -10.17
CA ARG A 17 -6.06 2.91 -9.66
C ARG A 17 -6.31 2.91 -8.16
N LEU A 18 -7.11 1.97 -7.66
CA LEU A 18 -7.34 1.81 -6.23
C LEU A 18 -6.03 1.48 -5.50
N ALA A 19 -5.25 0.52 -6.01
CA ALA A 19 -3.99 0.13 -5.39
C ALA A 19 -2.99 1.31 -5.31
N VAL A 20 -2.82 2.06 -6.40
CA VAL A 20 -1.96 3.26 -6.44
C VAL A 20 -2.45 4.35 -5.48
N GLY A 21 -3.75 4.64 -5.51
CA GLY A 21 -4.36 5.65 -4.62
C GLY A 21 -4.21 5.29 -3.15
N PHE A 22 -4.41 4.01 -2.81
CA PHE A 22 -4.17 3.49 -1.47
C PHE A 22 -2.71 3.63 -1.06
N THR A 23 -1.75 3.20 -1.89
CA THR A 23 -0.31 3.27 -1.56
C THR A 23 0.15 4.71 -1.33
N MET A 24 -0.34 5.65 -2.14
CA MET A 24 -0.07 7.08 -1.96
C MET A 24 -0.63 7.60 -0.63
N ALA A 25 -1.87 7.23 -0.27
CA ALA A 25 -2.48 7.63 0.99
C ALA A 25 -1.79 6.98 2.21
N TYR A 26 -1.40 5.70 2.08
CA TYR A 26 -0.66 4.93 3.08
C TYR A 26 0.73 5.52 3.34
N GLY A 27 1.44 5.92 2.29
CA GLY A 27 2.76 6.54 2.39
C GLY A 27 2.77 8.00 2.84
N SER A 28 1.60 8.66 2.95
CA SER A 28 1.53 10.08 3.29
C SER A 28 1.08 10.32 4.73
N HIS A 29 1.92 10.99 5.52
CA HIS A 29 1.61 11.39 6.89
C HIS A 29 2.28 12.70 7.29
N ARG A 30 1.72 13.34 8.31
CA ARG A 30 2.28 14.54 8.94
C ARG A 30 2.12 14.44 10.44
N TYR A 31 3.13 14.85 11.18
CA TYR A 31 3.12 14.83 12.64
C TYR A 31 2.04 15.74 13.26
N ASP A 32 1.65 16.81 12.56
CA ASP A 32 0.69 17.83 13.00
C ASP A 32 -0.77 17.43 12.73
N ARG A 33 -1.02 16.21 12.25
CA ARG A 33 -2.36 15.69 11.97
C ARG A 33 -2.70 14.53 12.92
N PRO A 34 -3.94 14.48 13.44
CA PRO A 34 -4.39 13.35 14.24
C PRO A 34 -4.29 12.02 13.46
N PRO A 35 -3.95 10.89 14.12
CA PRO A 35 -3.93 9.58 13.49
C PRO A 35 -5.26 9.19 12.82
N GLN A 36 -6.38 9.69 13.36
CA GLN A 36 -7.72 9.47 12.82
C GLN A 36 -7.89 10.06 11.42
N THR A 37 -7.22 11.18 11.09
CA THR A 37 -7.25 11.75 9.74
C THR A 37 -6.55 10.84 8.74
N TYR A 38 -5.45 10.19 9.14
CA TYR A 38 -4.78 9.18 8.34
C TYR A 38 -5.68 7.96 8.12
N LEU A 39 -6.28 7.42 9.18
CA LEU A 39 -7.16 6.25 9.09
C LEU A 39 -8.44 6.53 8.29
N ALA A 40 -9.06 7.70 8.45
CA ALA A 40 -10.26 8.08 7.72
C ALA A 40 -10.04 8.09 6.19
N ARG A 41 -8.84 8.47 5.73
CA ARG A 41 -8.49 8.40 4.30
C ARG A 41 -8.40 6.97 3.80
N LEU A 42 -7.91 6.04 4.62
CA LEU A 42 -7.69 4.65 4.23
C LEU A 42 -8.96 3.82 4.22
N ARG A 43 -9.86 4.07 5.19
CA ARG A 43 -11.09 3.29 5.40
C ARG A 43 -11.91 2.98 4.13
N PRO A 44 -12.21 3.94 3.22
CA PRO A 44 -13.02 3.64 2.04
C PRO A 44 -12.29 2.79 0.99
N MET A 45 -10.97 2.61 1.09
CA MET A 45 -10.17 1.88 0.10
C MET A 45 -9.84 0.45 0.54
N THR A 46 -10.07 0.11 1.81
CA THR A 46 -9.56 -1.13 2.42
C THR A 46 -10.69 -2.06 2.82
N THR A 47 -10.42 -3.37 2.85
CA THR A 47 -11.32 -4.31 3.55
C THR A 47 -11.32 -4.01 5.06
N PRO A 48 -12.36 -4.41 5.79
CA PRO A 48 -12.43 -4.21 7.24
C PRO A 48 -11.23 -4.80 8.00
N GLU A 49 -10.72 -5.95 7.55
CA GLU A 49 -9.60 -6.65 8.17
C GLU A 49 -8.30 -5.86 8.04
N LEU A 50 -7.99 -5.40 6.82
CA LEU A 50 -6.81 -4.57 6.58
C LEU A 50 -6.92 -3.25 7.34
N TYR A 51 -8.09 -2.61 7.34
CA TYR A 51 -8.31 -1.38 8.10
C TYR A 51 -8.01 -1.59 9.59
N ALA A 52 -8.50 -2.67 10.19
CA ALA A 52 -8.25 -2.99 11.58
C ALA A 52 -6.76 -3.21 11.87
N ALA A 53 -6.01 -3.83 10.95
CA ALA A 53 -4.57 -3.98 11.07
C ALA A 53 -3.83 -2.63 11.00
N LEU A 54 -4.21 -1.76 10.05
CA LEU A 54 -3.64 -0.43 9.91
C LEU A 54 -3.95 0.47 11.12
N ALA A 55 -5.16 0.37 11.68
CA ALA A 55 -5.56 1.10 12.88
C ALA A 55 -4.72 0.72 14.11
N ARG A 56 -4.46 -0.58 14.29
CA ARG A 56 -3.56 -1.08 15.34
C ARG A 56 -2.14 -0.55 15.15
N ALA A 57 -1.59 -0.65 13.95
CA ALA A 57 -0.25 -0.16 13.65
C ALA A 57 -0.10 1.36 13.85
N ALA A 58 -1.07 2.15 13.36
CA ALA A 58 -1.06 3.61 13.48
C ALA A 58 -1.21 4.11 14.92
N SER A 59 -1.83 3.31 15.80
CA SER A 59 -2.01 3.63 17.22
C SER A 59 -0.81 3.28 18.09
N THR A 60 0.28 2.77 17.49
CA THR A 60 1.51 2.44 18.22
C THR A 60 2.14 3.72 18.81
N PRO A 61 2.23 3.88 20.15
CA PRO A 61 2.65 5.13 20.78
C PRO A 61 4.07 5.56 20.42
N SER A 62 4.99 4.59 20.27
CA SER A 62 6.40 4.86 19.93
C SER A 62 6.54 5.51 18.56
N LEU A 63 5.79 5.04 17.55
CA LEU A 63 5.81 5.59 16.20
C LEU A 63 5.31 7.04 16.18
N GLN A 64 4.18 7.31 16.86
CA GLN A 64 3.61 8.66 16.93
C GLN A 64 4.54 9.63 17.67
N THR A 65 5.06 9.20 18.81
CA THR A 65 6.01 10.01 19.60
C THR A 65 7.27 10.33 18.81
N GLN A 66 7.78 9.39 18.01
CA GLN A 66 8.94 9.62 17.15
C GLN A 66 8.65 10.63 16.03
N ARG A 67 7.50 10.48 15.34
CA ARG A 67 7.10 11.41 14.27
C ARG A 67 6.89 12.83 14.79
N ILE A 68 6.25 12.97 15.95
CA ILE A 68 6.05 14.26 16.63
C ILE A 68 7.39 14.87 17.02
N ARG A 69 8.27 14.13 17.70
CA ARG A 69 9.59 14.65 18.10
C ARG A 69 10.43 15.14 16.91
N ASN A 70 10.32 14.46 15.77
CA ASN A 70 11.11 14.77 14.58
C ASN A 70 10.43 15.78 13.63
N HIS A 71 9.22 16.26 13.96
CA HIS A 71 8.36 17.00 13.04
C HIS A 71 8.25 16.33 11.65
N GLU A 72 8.08 15.01 11.64
CA GLU A 72 8.14 14.24 10.41
C GLU A 72 6.91 14.50 9.52
N ILE A 73 7.19 14.89 8.27
CA ILE A 73 6.23 14.97 7.18
C ILE A 73 6.73 14.07 6.06
N ALA A 74 5.88 13.15 5.60
CA ALA A 74 6.12 12.34 4.42
C ALA A 74 5.05 12.65 3.37
N ALA A 75 5.47 13.12 2.20
CA ALA A 75 4.64 13.22 1.01
C ALA A 75 4.98 12.06 0.08
N ALA A 76 3.97 11.28 -0.32
CA ALA A 76 4.18 10.09 -1.13
C ALA A 76 3.73 10.26 -2.58
N HIS A 77 4.47 9.60 -3.47
CA HIS A 77 4.10 9.30 -4.84
C HIS A 77 4.13 7.79 -5.04
N ALA A 78 3.14 7.26 -5.76
CA ALA A 78 3.02 5.83 -6.01
C ALA A 78 2.94 5.56 -7.51
N THR A 79 3.67 4.56 -8.00
CA THR A 79 3.66 4.17 -9.41
C THR A 79 3.50 2.67 -9.52
N ALA A 80 2.46 2.21 -10.22
CA ALA A 80 2.30 0.79 -10.53
C ALA A 80 3.36 0.39 -11.57
N ILE A 81 4.16 -0.63 -11.24
CA ILE A 81 5.28 -1.08 -12.08
C ILE A 81 4.90 -2.32 -12.87
N LYS A 82 4.26 -3.29 -12.21
CA LYS A 82 3.82 -4.53 -12.86
C LYS A 82 2.65 -5.16 -12.14
N ILE A 83 1.87 -5.95 -12.87
CA ILE A 83 0.91 -6.87 -12.28
C ILE A 83 1.66 -8.17 -11.96
N ARG A 84 1.58 -8.63 -10.71
CA ARG A 84 2.16 -9.91 -10.28
C ARG A 84 1.21 -11.08 -10.55
N THR A 85 -0.07 -10.91 -10.22
CA THR A 85 -1.07 -11.97 -10.31
C THR A 85 -2.41 -11.39 -10.71
N ILE A 86 -3.11 -12.04 -11.65
CA ILE A 86 -4.49 -11.73 -12.03
C ILE A 86 -5.36 -12.95 -11.73
N GLY A 87 -6.34 -12.78 -10.84
CA GLY A 87 -7.38 -13.76 -10.56
C GLY A 87 -8.77 -13.24 -10.93
N PRO A 88 -9.81 -14.09 -10.86
CA PRO A 88 -11.19 -13.71 -11.19
C PRO A 88 -11.80 -12.68 -10.22
N SER A 89 -11.32 -12.66 -8.98
CA SER A 89 -11.78 -11.78 -7.90
C SER A 89 -10.64 -11.07 -7.15
N SER A 90 -9.40 -11.20 -7.62
CA SER A 90 -8.22 -10.63 -6.98
C SER A 90 -7.19 -10.14 -8.00
N LEU A 91 -6.42 -9.13 -7.60
CA LEU A 91 -5.31 -8.60 -8.38
C LEU A 91 -4.17 -8.23 -7.42
N ILE A 92 -2.95 -8.65 -7.75
CA ILE A 92 -1.74 -8.24 -7.03
C ILE A 92 -0.93 -7.32 -7.93
N VAL A 93 -0.73 -6.08 -7.51
CA VAL A 93 0.04 -5.05 -8.24
C VAL A 93 1.30 -4.74 -7.46
N LEU A 94 2.44 -4.67 -8.16
CA LEU A 94 3.66 -4.15 -7.60
C LEU A 94 3.75 -2.66 -7.82
N ILE A 95 3.99 -1.93 -6.73
CA ILE A 95 3.97 -0.48 -6.69
C ILE A 95 5.28 0.00 -6.08
N ASP A 96 5.90 0.96 -6.75
CA ASP A 96 6.97 1.76 -6.18
C ASP A 96 6.36 2.94 -5.43
N LEU A 97 6.67 3.01 -4.14
CA LEU A 97 6.32 4.10 -3.25
C LEU A 97 7.56 4.96 -3.02
N GLN A 98 7.53 6.18 -3.51
CA GLN A 98 8.55 7.20 -3.24
C GLN A 98 7.99 8.18 -2.21
N GLN A 99 8.78 8.51 -1.19
CA GLN A 99 8.41 9.45 -0.14
C GLN A 99 9.47 10.55 -0.01
N ASP A 100 9.04 11.80 -0.13
CA ASP A 100 9.84 12.94 0.31
C ASP A 100 9.58 13.16 1.80
N VAL A 101 10.59 12.85 2.62
CA VAL A 101 10.52 12.93 4.08
C VAL A 101 11.25 14.17 4.57
N THR A 102 10.54 15.05 5.25
CA THR A 102 11.09 16.23 5.92
C THR A 102 11.02 16.03 7.44
N THR A 103 12.12 16.30 8.13
CA THR A 103 12.21 16.30 9.60
C THR A 103 12.97 17.54 10.07
N THR A 104 13.09 17.73 11.39
CA THR A 104 13.99 18.72 11.99
C THR A 104 15.47 18.52 11.64
N ALA A 105 15.86 17.31 11.24
CA ALA A 105 17.24 16.98 10.84
C ALA A 105 17.52 17.19 9.34
N GLY A 106 16.51 17.54 8.54
CA GLY A 106 16.65 17.79 7.11
C GLY A 106 15.66 17.02 6.25
N ARG A 107 15.97 16.91 4.96
CA ARG A 107 15.13 16.22 3.96
C ARG A 107 15.85 14.98 3.43
N ARG A 108 15.07 13.93 3.18
CA ARG A 108 15.55 12.71 2.51
C ARG A 108 14.45 12.09 1.67
N GLN A 109 14.85 11.32 0.69
CA GLN A 109 13.94 10.44 -0.03
C GLN A 109 13.98 9.03 0.55
N ARG A 110 12.82 8.38 0.55
CA ARG A 110 12.68 6.95 0.88
C ARG A 110 11.90 6.27 -0.23
N THR A 111 12.40 5.14 -0.70
CA THR A 111 11.71 4.30 -1.68
C THR A 111 11.38 2.95 -1.05
N GLN A 112 10.18 2.46 -1.32
CA GLN A 112 9.72 1.13 -0.94
C GLN A 112 9.08 0.44 -2.14
N HIS A 113 9.33 -0.85 -2.30
CA HIS A 113 8.67 -1.69 -3.29
C HIS A 113 7.61 -2.52 -2.58
N LEU A 114 6.36 -2.41 -3.01
CA LEU A 114 5.22 -2.99 -2.32
C LEU A 114 4.44 -3.91 -3.26
N ALA A 115 3.98 -5.04 -2.73
CA ALA A 115 2.91 -5.83 -3.33
C ALA A 115 1.59 -5.41 -2.66
N VAL A 116 0.63 -4.97 -3.48
CA VAL A 116 -0.70 -4.56 -3.02
C VAL A 116 -1.74 -5.49 -3.62
N THR A 117 -2.49 -6.15 -2.73
CA THR A 117 -3.54 -7.10 -3.11
C THR A 117 -4.89 -6.41 -3.01
N THR A 118 -5.61 -6.36 -4.13
CA THR A 118 -7.01 -5.90 -4.18
C THR A 118 -7.95 -7.07 -4.40
N VAL A 119 -9.13 -7.03 -3.79
CA VAL A 119 -10.20 -8.03 -3.93
C VAL A 119 -11.51 -7.37 -4.35
N LYS A 120 -12.35 -8.09 -5.10
CA LYS A 120 -13.70 -7.62 -5.45
C LYS A 120 -14.61 -7.61 -4.21
N THR A 121 -15.43 -6.56 -4.07
CA THR A 121 -16.42 -6.39 -3.00
C THR A 121 -17.87 -6.36 -3.52
N GLY A 122 -18.06 -6.57 -4.82
CA GLY A 122 -19.35 -6.57 -5.51
C GLY A 122 -19.15 -6.71 -7.02
N GLN A 123 -20.12 -6.29 -7.84
CA GLN A 123 -20.03 -6.37 -9.30
C GLN A 123 -18.87 -5.52 -9.87
N ASP A 124 -18.73 -4.30 -9.36
CA ASP A 124 -17.69 -3.34 -9.80
C ASP A 124 -16.84 -2.75 -8.65
N GLY A 125 -17.13 -3.16 -7.40
CA GLY A 125 -16.42 -2.70 -6.21
C GLY A 125 -15.11 -3.43 -6.00
N TRP A 126 -14.08 -2.70 -5.59
CA TRP A 126 -12.78 -3.25 -5.17
C TRP A 126 -12.38 -2.67 -3.83
N ALA A 127 -11.61 -3.43 -3.06
CA ALA A 127 -10.96 -2.98 -1.83
C ALA A 127 -9.54 -3.56 -1.76
N VAL A 128 -8.62 -2.83 -1.14
CA VAL A 128 -7.30 -3.33 -0.78
C VAL A 128 -7.45 -4.27 0.42
N HIS A 129 -6.98 -5.50 0.25
CA HIS A 129 -7.02 -6.54 1.26
C HIS A 129 -5.68 -6.71 1.96
N ASP A 130 -4.57 -6.48 1.27
CA ASP A 130 -3.24 -6.67 1.84
C ASP A 130 -2.20 -5.74 1.20
N ILE A 131 -1.15 -5.44 1.97
CA ILE A 131 0.02 -4.67 1.57
C ILE A 131 1.26 -5.25 2.25
N GLN A 132 2.25 -5.62 1.45
CA GLN A 132 3.49 -6.23 1.92
C GLN A 132 4.69 -5.70 1.15
N PRO A 133 5.92 -5.81 1.67
CA PRO A 133 7.12 -5.65 0.86
C PRO A 133 7.04 -6.53 -0.38
N ALA A 134 7.46 -6.02 -1.55
CA ALA A 134 7.36 -6.77 -2.79
C ALA A 134 8.12 -8.11 -2.74
N ASN A 135 9.18 -8.23 -1.95
CA ASN A 135 9.93 -9.47 -1.76
C ASN A 135 9.33 -10.42 -0.70
N ALA A 136 8.27 -10.02 0.02
CA ALA A 136 7.56 -10.92 0.92
C ALA A 136 6.96 -12.08 0.11
N GLY A 137 7.29 -13.31 0.50
CA GLY A 137 6.96 -14.55 -0.23
C GLY A 137 8.11 -15.15 -1.06
N ASN A 138 9.20 -14.41 -1.34
CA ASN A 138 10.40 -14.95 -1.99
C ASN A 138 11.43 -15.52 -1.01
N ALA A 139 11.15 -15.52 0.30
CA ALA A 139 12.03 -16.09 1.31
C ALA A 139 12.17 -17.63 1.22
N GLY A 140 11.42 -18.29 0.31
CA GLY A 140 11.57 -19.70 -0.03
C GLY A 140 12.59 -20.00 -1.15
N ASP A 141 13.14 -18.97 -1.83
CA ASP A 141 14.16 -19.13 -2.89
C ASP A 141 15.59 -18.85 -2.39
N THR A 142 15.79 -18.76 -1.07
CA THR A 142 17.16 -18.72 -0.52
C THR A 142 17.64 -20.13 -0.22
N ASP A 143 17.91 -20.87 -1.29
CA ASP A 143 18.88 -21.96 -1.23
C ASP A 143 19.75 -21.93 -2.50
N ALA A 144 20.81 -21.13 -2.41
CA ALA A 144 22.10 -21.34 -3.08
C ALA A 144 23.03 -20.20 -2.66
N SER A 145 23.91 -20.48 -1.69
CA SER A 145 25.21 -19.81 -1.64
C SER A 145 25.86 -19.88 -3.03
N PRO A 146 26.61 -18.83 -3.41
CA PRO A 146 28.03 -19.10 -3.68
C PRO A 146 28.96 -17.99 -3.21
N GLY A 147 30.12 -18.40 -2.67
CA GLY A 147 31.36 -17.63 -2.63
C GLY A 147 31.66 -16.91 -1.33
#